data_AF-A0A7V9UHG2-F1
#
_entry.id   AF-A0A7V9UHG2-F1
#
_cell.length_a   1.000
_cell.length_b   1.000
_cell.length_c   1.000
_cell.angle_alpha   90.00
_cell.angle_beta   90.00
_cell.angle_gamma   90.00
#
_symmetry.space_group_name_H-M   'P 1'
#
loop_
_entity.id
_entity.type
_entity.pdbx_description
1 polymer ?
#
loop_
_entity_poly.entity_id
_entity_poly.type
_entity_poly.pdbx_seq_one_letter_code
_entity_poly.pdbx_strand_id
1 'polypeptide(L)'
;MNEDKHRKLTLEQRLSVRRKTLQEEGKETEEKKLQKKLLVKYDKNNEKITTLKEKCILLDQILTITESKADSLIDEVDLILDRLHELNFVDGEKNCINSVSNELLLSLYKALISEDLFVEGMPGKPTVHDVVRLRQNDQSLLKTKMQQYIAHIVPVIANHLTETFEPMASLLPASHKNSLVRYLSGRISANLNPYLLEEKILTEELARKEFPNSPFYELEADLAFLRYFNKLPTTQFEKSKSLADLIALAKHFLLELMPVSLTKEGGRNYGQSTGKAQNGKKIPYLGVLNPATTEFGYHWENASYQYQWGAAFKPDKDSVFFVADFLMAAANHYIEEKGEKLQETAEYQCFEELFGVTIDKIREEGVVEKAIENIFENPEKCLDMQFELAEQFATYA
;
A
#
# COMPACT_ATOMS: atom_id res chain seq x y z
N MET A 1 -37.36 113.30 6.78
CA MET A 1 -36.27 113.45 5.79
C MET A 1 -35.13 112.59 6.28
N ASN A 2 -35.04 111.38 5.71
CA ASN A 2 -34.08 111.05 4.66
C ASN A 2 -32.65 111.24 5.15
N GLU A 3 -31.98 110.12 5.43
CA GLU A 3 -30.82 109.70 4.63
C GLU A 3 -30.28 108.37 5.18
N ASP A 4 -30.63 107.31 4.47
CA ASP A 4 -29.66 106.39 3.89
C ASP A 4 -28.31 106.25 4.62
N LYS A 5 -28.21 105.27 5.51
CA LYS A 5 -26.91 104.69 5.88
C LYS A 5 -26.96 103.18 5.68
N HIS A 6 -27.03 102.82 4.41
CA HIS A 6 -26.17 101.79 3.84
C HIS A 6 -24.81 101.75 4.57
N ARG A 7 -24.69 100.93 5.62
CA ARG A 7 -23.38 100.41 6.04
C ARG A 7 -22.93 99.47 4.92
N LYS A 8 -22.29 100.07 3.91
CA LYS A 8 -21.29 99.39 3.09
C LYS A 8 -20.38 98.67 4.08
N LEU A 9 -20.48 97.34 4.16
CA LEU A 9 -19.37 96.51 4.65
C LEU A 9 -18.10 97.11 4.05
N THR A 10 -17.09 97.40 4.88
CA THR A 10 -15.80 97.88 4.37
C THR A 10 -15.30 96.89 3.32
N LEU A 11 -14.57 97.37 2.32
CA LEU A 11 -14.08 96.53 1.22
C LEU A 11 -13.39 95.26 1.75
N GLU A 12 -12.64 95.40 2.85
CA GLU A 12 -11.99 94.31 3.58
C GLU A 12 -12.95 93.30 4.21
N GLN A 13 -14.06 93.75 4.81
CA GLN A 13 -15.08 92.84 5.36
C GLN A 13 -15.79 92.08 4.24
N ARG A 14 -16.07 92.72 3.09
CA ARG A 14 -16.64 92.02 1.91
C ARG A 14 -15.66 91.00 1.33
N LEU A 15 -14.37 91.34 1.26
CA LEU A 15 -13.32 90.45 0.78
C LEU A 15 -13.07 89.29 1.75
N SER A 16 -13.16 89.51 3.06
CA SER A 16 -13.02 88.48 4.09
C SER A 16 -14.16 87.45 4.02
N VAL A 17 -15.41 87.92 3.93
CA VAL A 17 -16.58 87.05 3.73
C VAL A 17 -16.43 86.28 2.41
N ARG A 18 -16.15 86.97 1.30
CA ARG A 18 -15.95 86.34 -0.02
C ARG A 18 -14.83 85.28 -0.03
N ARG A 19 -13.72 85.51 0.69
CA ARG A 19 -12.62 84.54 0.83
C ARG A 19 -13.03 83.31 1.62
N LYS A 20 -13.81 83.48 2.69
CA LYS A 20 -14.36 82.35 3.45
C LYS A 20 -15.34 81.54 2.61
N THR A 21 -16.25 82.20 1.90
CA THR A 21 -17.21 81.51 1.01
C THR A 21 -16.48 80.76 -0.11
N LEU A 22 -15.46 81.36 -0.74
CA LEU A 22 -14.66 80.69 -1.78
C LEU A 22 -13.80 79.53 -1.23
N GLN A 23 -13.32 79.61 0.03
CA GLN A 23 -12.61 78.51 0.68
C GLN A 23 -13.56 77.36 1.07
N GLU A 24 -14.77 77.67 1.53
CA GLU A 24 -15.80 76.68 1.83
C GLU A 24 -16.33 76.00 0.56
N GLU A 25 -16.63 76.77 -0.49
CA GLU A 25 -16.99 76.26 -1.82
C GLU A 25 -15.86 75.42 -2.42
N GLY A 26 -14.60 75.85 -2.27
CA GLY A 26 -13.42 75.10 -2.69
C GLY A 26 -13.26 73.76 -1.96
N LYS A 27 -13.48 73.74 -0.64
CA LYS A 27 -13.46 72.51 0.18
C LYS A 27 -14.62 71.57 -0.17
N GLU A 28 -15.83 72.10 -0.33
CA GLU A 28 -17.01 71.31 -0.72
C GLU A 28 -16.85 70.71 -2.12
N THR A 29 -16.17 71.43 -3.03
CA THR A 29 -15.86 70.94 -4.39
C THR A 29 -14.76 69.87 -4.38
N GLU A 30 -13.73 70.02 -3.55
CA GLU A 30 -12.68 69.00 -3.33
C GLU A 30 -13.26 67.72 -2.69
N GLU A 31 -14.12 67.87 -1.69
CA GLU A 31 -14.76 66.76 -0.99
C GLU A 31 -15.72 65.97 -1.90
N LYS A 32 -16.52 66.68 -2.72
CA LYS A 32 -17.36 66.04 -3.76
C LYS A 32 -16.51 65.32 -4.83
N LYS A 33 -15.36 65.87 -5.22
CA LYS A 33 -14.43 65.19 -6.14
C LYS A 33 -13.82 63.93 -5.51
N LEU A 34 -13.47 63.97 -4.23
CA LEU A 34 -12.91 62.84 -3.49
C LEU A 34 -13.96 61.73 -3.32
N GLN A 35 -15.19 62.08 -2.94
CA GLN A 35 -16.32 61.14 -2.85
C GLN A 35 -16.59 60.46 -4.19
N LYS A 36 -16.59 61.20 -5.30
CA LYS A 36 -16.75 60.63 -6.65
C LYS A 36 -15.62 59.67 -7.01
N LYS A 37 -14.37 59.99 -6.65
CA LYS A 37 -13.21 59.08 -6.85
C LYS A 37 -13.33 57.81 -6.01
N LEU A 38 -13.76 57.92 -4.75
CA LEU A 38 -13.96 56.78 -3.86
C LEU A 38 -15.09 55.87 -4.34
N LEU A 39 -16.19 56.44 -4.83
CA LEU A 39 -17.32 55.68 -5.38
C LEU A 39 -16.88 54.86 -6.62
N VAL A 40 -16.16 55.49 -7.56
CA VAL A 40 -15.62 54.79 -8.74
C VAL A 40 -14.64 53.67 -8.34
N LYS A 41 -13.85 53.87 -7.28
CA LYS A 41 -12.92 52.84 -6.78
C LYS A 41 -13.67 51.70 -6.09
N TYR A 42 -14.75 52.01 -5.36
CA TYR A 42 -15.63 51.04 -4.72
C TYR A 42 -16.33 50.16 -5.78
N ASP A 43 -16.89 50.77 -6.81
CA ASP A 43 -17.57 50.05 -7.91
C ASP A 43 -16.60 49.11 -8.65
N LYS A 44 -15.39 49.60 -8.98
CA LYS A 44 -14.34 48.76 -9.59
C LYS A 44 -13.91 47.59 -8.70
N ASN A 45 -13.89 47.79 -7.39
CA ASN A 45 -13.54 46.71 -6.45
C ASN A 45 -14.68 45.68 -6.35
N ASN A 46 -15.93 46.11 -6.35
CA ASN A 46 -17.08 45.21 -6.36
C ASN A 46 -17.17 44.39 -7.64
N GLU A 47 -16.87 45.00 -8.80
CA GLU A 47 -16.76 44.29 -10.08
C GLU A 47 -15.67 43.21 -10.00
N LYS A 48 -14.47 43.55 -9.50
CA LYS A 48 -13.40 42.56 -9.27
C LYS A 48 -13.78 41.44 -8.32
N ILE A 49 -14.47 41.75 -7.22
CA ILE A 49 -14.94 40.74 -6.25
C ILE A 49 -15.94 39.80 -6.92
N THR A 50 -16.82 40.33 -7.77
CA THR A 50 -17.81 39.52 -8.50
C THR A 50 -17.12 38.58 -9.47
N THR A 51 -16.18 39.09 -10.28
CA THR A 51 -15.37 38.26 -11.19
C THR A 51 -14.55 37.19 -10.45
N LEU A 52 -14.00 37.51 -9.27
CA LEU A 52 -13.27 36.54 -8.46
C LEU A 52 -14.19 35.44 -7.92
N LYS A 53 -15.41 35.77 -7.49
CA LYS A 53 -16.40 34.79 -7.07
C LYS A 53 -16.79 33.84 -8.19
N GLU A 54 -17.02 34.37 -9.39
CA GLU A 54 -17.30 33.56 -10.59
C GLU A 54 -16.14 32.61 -10.92
N LYS A 55 -14.89 33.09 -10.82
CA LYS A 55 -13.70 32.25 -11.00
C LYS A 55 -13.56 31.18 -9.92
N CYS A 56 -13.88 31.47 -8.66
CA CYS A 56 -13.88 30.47 -7.59
C CYS A 56 -14.93 29.38 -7.84
N ILE A 57 -16.13 29.74 -8.31
CA ILE A 57 -17.16 28.78 -8.67
C ILE A 57 -16.70 27.88 -9.85
N LEU A 58 -16.06 28.47 -10.86
CA LEU A 58 -15.48 27.71 -11.97
C LEU A 58 -14.37 26.76 -11.51
N LEU A 59 -13.50 27.20 -10.61
CA LEU A 59 -12.46 26.35 -10.03
C LEU A 59 -13.05 25.20 -9.20
N ASP A 60 -14.11 25.46 -8.44
CA ASP A 60 -14.83 24.46 -7.65
C ASP A 60 -15.53 23.42 -8.55
N GLN A 61 -16.13 23.86 -9.66
CA GLN A 61 -16.68 22.97 -10.68
C GLN A 61 -15.61 22.14 -11.38
N ILE A 62 -14.47 22.74 -11.73
CA ILE A 62 -13.33 22.00 -12.30
C ILE A 62 -12.81 20.99 -11.28
N LEU A 63 -12.68 21.36 -10.01
CA LEU A 63 -12.27 20.45 -8.93
C LEU A 63 -13.25 19.30 -8.78
N THR A 64 -14.56 19.57 -8.74
CA THR A 64 -15.59 18.53 -8.63
C THR A 64 -15.59 17.58 -9.83
N ILE A 65 -15.44 18.12 -11.05
CA ILE A 65 -15.33 17.31 -12.27
C ILE A 65 -14.02 16.51 -12.26
N THR A 66 -12.92 17.11 -11.81
CA THR A 66 -11.64 16.45 -11.68
C THR A 66 -11.74 15.35 -10.63
N GLU A 67 -12.24 15.58 -9.43
CA GLU A 67 -12.42 14.55 -8.40
C GLU A 67 -13.34 13.41 -8.87
N SER A 68 -14.45 13.72 -9.56
CA SER A 68 -15.40 12.68 -10.01
C SER A 68 -14.96 11.91 -11.25
N LYS A 69 -14.04 12.46 -12.06
CA LYS A 69 -13.52 11.80 -13.27
C LYS A 69 -12.05 11.42 -13.18
N ALA A 70 -11.34 11.90 -12.16
CA ALA A 70 -9.93 11.59 -11.92
C ALA A 70 -9.79 10.13 -11.60
N ASP A 71 -10.69 9.48 -10.87
CA ASP A 71 -10.57 8.03 -10.65
C ASP A 71 -10.62 7.23 -11.96
N SER A 72 -11.48 7.63 -12.91
CA SER A 72 -11.56 6.98 -14.23
C SER A 72 -10.37 7.34 -15.14
N LEU A 73 -9.86 8.57 -15.04
CA LEU A 73 -8.69 9.01 -15.78
C LEU A 73 -7.38 8.49 -15.17
N ILE A 74 -7.30 8.31 -13.85
CA ILE A 74 -6.18 7.72 -13.11
C ILE A 74 -6.14 6.23 -13.42
N ASP A 75 -7.28 5.52 -13.49
CA ASP A 75 -7.28 4.12 -13.91
C ASP A 75 -6.78 3.94 -15.36
N GLU A 76 -7.16 4.81 -16.30
CA GLU A 76 -6.69 4.75 -17.69
C GLU A 76 -5.27 5.29 -17.88
N VAL A 77 -4.89 6.34 -17.12
CA VAL A 77 -3.57 6.95 -17.17
C VAL A 77 -2.56 6.13 -16.39
N ASP A 78 -2.92 5.42 -15.31
CA ASP A 78 -2.06 4.43 -14.67
C ASP A 78 -1.88 3.22 -15.61
N LEU A 79 -2.92 2.79 -16.34
CA LEU A 79 -2.76 1.76 -17.38
C LEU A 79 -1.81 2.19 -18.53
N ILE A 80 -1.69 3.49 -18.83
CA ILE A 80 -0.92 4.04 -19.97
C ILE A 80 0.44 4.65 -19.56
N LEU A 81 0.57 5.17 -18.34
CA LEU A 81 1.75 5.86 -17.81
C LEU A 81 2.50 5.09 -16.72
N ASP A 82 2.07 3.89 -16.35
CA ASP A 82 2.85 3.02 -15.47
C ASP A 82 4.07 2.44 -16.21
N ARG A 83 5.04 3.33 -16.48
CA ARG A 83 6.39 3.00 -16.93
C ARG A 83 7.20 2.24 -15.87
N LEU A 84 6.63 2.00 -14.68
CA LEU A 84 7.20 1.10 -13.67
C LEU A 84 6.70 -0.35 -13.88
N HIS A 85 5.53 -0.54 -14.46
CA HIS A 85 5.04 -1.86 -14.90
C HIS A 85 5.63 -2.30 -16.25
N GLU A 86 6.05 -1.37 -17.12
CA GLU A 86 6.70 -1.68 -18.39
C GLU A 86 8.21 -1.40 -18.35
N LEU A 87 8.94 -2.20 -17.57
CA LEU A 87 10.38 -2.31 -17.76
C LEU A 87 10.65 -3.36 -18.84
N ASN A 88 11.05 -2.89 -20.02
CA ASN A 88 11.87 -3.71 -20.92
C ASN A 88 13.14 -4.06 -20.13
N PHE A 89 13.20 -5.26 -19.54
CA PHE A 89 14.41 -5.71 -18.89
C PHE A 89 15.58 -5.62 -19.88
N VAL A 90 16.68 -5.03 -19.41
CA VAL A 90 17.98 -5.13 -20.07
C VAL A 90 18.43 -6.58 -19.94
N ASP A 91 18.92 -7.18 -21.02
CA ASP A 91 19.48 -8.54 -21.02
C ASP A 91 20.45 -8.73 -19.83
N GLY A 92 20.16 -9.70 -18.96
CA GLY A 92 20.93 -10.04 -17.75
C GLY A 92 20.48 -11.39 -17.15
N GLU A 93 21.34 -12.02 -16.36
CA GLU A 93 21.00 -13.27 -15.67
C GLU A 93 19.93 -13.01 -14.61
N LYS A 94 18.77 -13.65 -14.76
CA LYS A 94 17.66 -13.55 -13.82
C LYS A 94 17.95 -14.41 -12.59
N ASN A 95 17.97 -13.78 -11.41
CA ASN A 95 18.10 -14.44 -10.11
C ASN A 95 16.72 -14.78 -9.55
N CYS A 96 16.58 -15.96 -8.95
CA CYS A 96 15.37 -16.36 -8.21
C CYS A 96 15.27 -15.61 -6.88
N ILE A 97 14.05 -15.42 -6.39
CA ILE A 97 13.83 -14.91 -5.03
C ILE A 97 14.41 -15.87 -3.99
N ASN A 98 14.88 -15.30 -2.87
CA ASN A 98 15.37 -16.11 -1.76
C ASN A 98 14.23 -16.92 -1.12
N SER A 99 14.49 -18.21 -0.87
CA SER A 99 13.54 -19.17 -0.30
C SER A 99 12.95 -18.73 1.05
N VAL A 100 13.75 -18.19 1.99
CA VAL A 100 13.27 -17.72 3.30
C VAL A 100 12.36 -16.49 3.17
N SER A 101 12.69 -15.59 2.24
CA SER A 101 11.84 -14.44 1.92
C SER A 101 10.54 -14.86 1.22
N ASN A 102 10.57 -15.93 0.42
CA ASN A 102 9.39 -16.53 -0.19
C ASN A 102 8.49 -17.19 0.88
N GLU A 103 9.09 -17.86 1.87
CA GLU A 103 8.39 -18.48 3.00
C GLU A 103 7.69 -17.43 3.88
N LEU A 104 8.31 -16.27 4.06
CA LEU A 104 7.67 -15.11 4.70
C LEU A 104 6.40 -14.69 3.93
N LEU A 105 6.47 -14.57 2.60
CA LEU A 105 5.31 -14.19 1.78
C LEU A 105 4.22 -15.27 1.83
N LEU A 106 4.59 -16.55 1.72
CA LEU A 106 3.68 -17.69 1.87
C LEU A 106 2.96 -17.65 3.22
N SER A 107 3.69 -17.41 4.32
CA SER A 107 3.14 -17.32 5.67
C SER A 107 2.08 -16.20 5.79
N LEU A 108 2.31 -15.07 5.14
CA LEU A 108 1.33 -13.98 5.07
C LEU A 108 0.07 -14.39 4.29
N TYR A 109 0.22 -15.08 3.17
CA TYR A 109 -0.93 -15.57 2.39
C TYR A 109 -1.71 -16.67 3.09
N LYS A 110 -1.04 -17.56 3.84
CA LYS A 110 -1.70 -18.53 4.73
C LYS A 110 -2.53 -17.82 5.81
N ALA A 111 -2.00 -16.75 6.40
CA ALA A 111 -2.76 -15.94 7.35
C ALA A 111 -3.99 -15.26 6.70
N LEU A 112 -3.90 -14.84 5.43
CA LEU A 112 -5.02 -14.22 4.71
C LEU A 112 -6.19 -15.18 4.43
N ILE A 113 -5.92 -16.47 4.29
CA ILE A 113 -6.95 -17.50 4.05
C ILE A 113 -7.42 -18.19 5.34
N SER A 114 -6.83 -17.85 6.48
CA SER A 114 -7.12 -18.52 7.75
C SER A 114 -8.54 -18.21 8.23
N GLU A 115 -9.25 -19.28 8.59
CA GLU A 115 -10.58 -19.23 9.23
C GLU A 115 -10.46 -19.09 10.76
N ASP A 116 -9.25 -19.18 11.33
CA ASP A 116 -9.01 -19.11 12.78
C ASP A 116 -8.59 -17.71 13.26
N LEU A 117 -8.19 -16.82 12.35
CA LEU A 117 -7.76 -15.47 12.67
C LEU A 117 -8.95 -14.50 12.67
N PHE A 118 -9.40 -14.11 13.87
CA PHE A 118 -10.50 -13.17 14.03
C PHE A 118 -10.05 -11.71 14.00
N VAL A 119 -10.87 -10.86 13.38
CA VAL A 119 -10.59 -9.43 13.23
C VAL A 119 -11.27 -8.64 14.34
N GLU A 120 -10.46 -8.17 15.29
CA GLU A 120 -10.95 -7.33 16.37
C GLU A 120 -11.34 -5.92 15.89
N GLY A 121 -12.42 -5.39 16.44
CA GLY A 121 -12.91 -4.03 16.13
C GLY A 121 -13.86 -3.95 14.93
N MET A 122 -14.17 -5.06 14.25
CA MET A 122 -15.22 -5.11 13.23
C MET A 122 -16.53 -5.71 13.79
N PRO A 123 -17.72 -5.17 13.43
CA PRO A 123 -18.99 -5.72 13.85
C PRO A 123 -19.13 -7.19 13.43
N GLY A 124 -19.55 -8.05 14.36
CA GLY A 124 -19.73 -9.48 14.10
C GLY A 124 -18.45 -10.32 14.21
N LYS A 125 -17.28 -9.71 14.48
CA LYS A 125 -15.98 -10.40 14.61
C LYS A 125 -15.72 -11.38 13.45
N PRO A 126 -15.70 -10.88 12.20
CA PRO A 126 -15.40 -11.72 11.05
C PRO A 126 -13.97 -12.27 11.12
N THR A 127 -13.69 -13.34 10.39
CA THR A 127 -12.33 -13.85 10.20
C THR A 127 -11.58 -13.01 9.17
N VAL A 128 -10.25 -13.13 9.12
CA VAL A 128 -9.44 -12.51 8.05
C VAL A 128 -9.90 -13.03 6.69
N HIS A 129 -10.19 -14.33 6.58
CA HIS A 129 -10.75 -14.95 5.38
C HIS A 129 -12.04 -14.24 4.91
N ASP A 130 -12.99 -14.00 5.81
CA ASP A 130 -14.28 -13.36 5.50
C ASP A 130 -14.14 -11.94 4.95
N VAL A 131 -13.14 -11.20 5.45
CA VAL A 131 -12.91 -9.80 5.07
C VAL A 131 -12.14 -9.68 3.77
N VAL A 132 -11.06 -10.47 3.61
CA VAL A 132 -10.17 -10.40 2.45
C VAL A 132 -10.78 -11.10 1.24
N ARG A 133 -11.56 -12.16 1.47
CA ARG A 133 -12.25 -12.94 0.44
C ARG A 133 -11.34 -13.47 -0.66
N LEU A 134 -10.11 -13.85 -0.29
CA LEU A 134 -9.09 -14.22 -1.27
C LEU A 134 -9.54 -15.40 -2.15
N ARG A 135 -10.15 -16.42 -1.54
CA ARG A 135 -10.63 -17.62 -2.25
C ARG A 135 -11.74 -17.34 -3.25
N GLN A 136 -12.48 -16.26 -3.06
CA GLN A 136 -13.58 -15.85 -3.94
C GLN A 136 -13.11 -14.95 -5.08
N ASN A 137 -11.82 -14.55 -5.10
CA ASN A 137 -11.28 -13.57 -6.05
C ASN A 137 -12.12 -12.27 -6.09
N ASP A 138 -12.68 -11.88 -4.94
CA ASP A 138 -13.58 -10.74 -4.77
C ASP A 138 -12.94 -9.68 -3.87
N GLN A 139 -11.79 -9.16 -4.31
CA GLN A 139 -11.08 -8.12 -3.58
C GLN A 139 -11.48 -6.70 -4.00
N SER A 140 -12.38 -6.53 -4.98
CA SER A 140 -12.91 -5.21 -5.38
C SER A 140 -13.38 -4.37 -4.19
N LEU A 141 -13.96 -5.03 -3.18
CA LEU A 141 -14.47 -4.40 -1.96
C LEU A 141 -13.36 -3.84 -1.07
N LEU A 142 -12.15 -4.43 -1.11
CA LEU A 142 -10.98 -3.94 -0.37
C LEU A 142 -10.46 -2.62 -0.93
N LYS A 143 -10.62 -2.34 -2.25
CA LYS A 143 -10.24 -1.05 -2.85
C LYS A 143 -10.83 0.14 -2.09
N THR A 144 -12.14 0.06 -1.84
CA THR A 144 -12.89 1.12 -1.15
C THR A 144 -12.65 1.14 0.36
N LYS A 145 -11.97 0.12 0.91
CA LYS A 145 -11.80 -0.12 2.35
C LYS A 145 -10.35 -0.34 2.75
N MET A 146 -9.38 0.11 1.96
CA MET A 146 -7.97 -0.15 2.21
C MET A 146 -7.50 0.36 3.59
N GLN A 147 -8.02 1.51 4.02
CA GLN A 147 -7.76 2.03 5.36
C GLN A 147 -8.26 1.09 6.46
N GLN A 148 -9.39 0.39 6.25
CA GLN A 148 -9.90 -0.60 7.18
C GLN A 148 -9.04 -1.88 7.17
N TYR A 149 -8.54 -2.29 6.00
CA TYR A 149 -7.58 -3.38 5.89
C TYR A 149 -6.32 -3.09 6.72
N ILE A 150 -5.70 -1.91 6.51
CA ILE A 150 -4.51 -1.51 7.27
C ILE A 150 -4.81 -1.39 8.77
N ALA A 151 -5.97 -0.82 9.13
CA ALA A 151 -6.32 -0.58 10.53
C ALA A 151 -6.64 -1.88 11.30
N HIS A 152 -7.30 -2.86 10.67
CA HIS A 152 -7.87 -4.03 11.36
C HIS A 152 -7.24 -5.36 10.96
N ILE A 153 -6.85 -5.56 9.70
CA ILE A 153 -6.32 -6.84 9.21
C ILE A 153 -4.82 -6.96 9.43
N VAL A 154 -4.05 -5.94 9.02
CA VAL A 154 -2.58 -5.95 9.15
C VAL A 154 -2.09 -6.25 10.57
N PRO A 155 -2.66 -5.69 11.66
CA PRO A 155 -2.21 -6.00 13.02
C PRO A 155 -2.44 -7.46 13.43
N VAL A 156 -3.53 -8.08 12.96
CA VAL A 156 -3.85 -9.48 13.25
C VAL A 156 -2.84 -10.39 12.56
N ILE A 157 -2.58 -10.13 11.27
CA ILE A 157 -1.57 -10.86 10.49
C ILE A 157 -0.18 -10.65 11.07
N ALA A 158 0.18 -9.41 11.43
CA ALA A 158 1.47 -9.11 12.05
C ALA A 158 1.64 -9.88 13.37
N ASN A 159 0.63 -9.92 14.24
CA ASN A 159 0.72 -10.69 15.47
C ASN A 159 0.91 -12.19 15.19
N HIS A 160 0.10 -12.76 14.29
CA HIS A 160 0.23 -14.15 13.90
C HIS A 160 1.63 -14.46 13.35
N LEU A 161 2.14 -13.63 12.44
CA LEU A 161 3.47 -13.78 11.85
C LEU A 161 4.57 -13.78 12.94
N THR A 162 4.50 -12.89 13.93
CA THR A 162 5.49 -12.87 15.02
C THR A 162 5.47 -14.10 15.91
N GLU A 163 4.41 -14.90 15.86
CA GLU A 163 4.25 -16.14 16.63
C GLU A 163 4.62 -17.37 15.84
N THR A 164 4.33 -17.40 14.54
CA THR A 164 4.41 -18.62 13.72
C THR A 164 5.61 -18.66 12.79
N PHE A 165 6.15 -17.51 12.37
CA PHE A 165 7.31 -17.48 11.47
C PHE A 165 8.61 -17.61 12.27
N GLU A 166 9.27 -18.77 12.16
CA GLU A 166 10.42 -19.18 13.01
C GLU A 166 11.49 -18.10 13.14
N PRO A 167 11.96 -17.44 12.07
CA PRO A 167 13.00 -16.42 12.20
C PRO A 167 12.61 -15.28 13.12
N MET A 168 11.34 -14.86 13.13
CA MET A 168 10.84 -13.82 14.03
C MET A 168 10.52 -14.35 15.42
N ALA A 169 9.95 -15.55 15.51
CA ALA A 169 9.54 -16.15 16.77
C ALA A 169 10.74 -16.57 17.65
N SER A 170 11.83 -17.05 17.04
CA SER A 170 12.99 -17.60 17.77
C SER A 170 14.09 -16.57 18.05
N LEU A 171 14.31 -15.61 17.16
CA LEU A 171 15.43 -14.67 17.26
C LEU A 171 15.05 -13.36 17.97
N LEU A 172 13.77 -13.00 18.03
CA LEU A 172 13.31 -11.76 18.65
C LEU A 172 13.11 -11.93 20.17
N PRO A 173 13.63 -11.02 21.01
CA PRO A 173 13.30 -11.00 22.43
C PRO A 173 11.80 -10.80 22.67
N ALA A 174 11.21 -11.59 23.57
CA ALA A 174 9.78 -11.54 23.89
C ALA A 174 9.30 -10.14 24.32
N SER A 175 10.17 -9.34 24.95
CA SER A 175 9.90 -7.95 25.34
C SER A 175 9.61 -7.02 24.16
N HIS A 176 10.03 -7.38 22.95
CA HIS A 176 9.87 -6.58 21.74
C HIS A 176 8.71 -7.00 20.86
N LYS A 177 8.02 -8.11 21.17
CA LYS A 177 6.97 -8.67 20.33
C LYS A 177 5.85 -7.67 20.01
N ASN A 178 5.28 -7.02 21.04
CA ASN A 178 4.19 -6.05 20.85
C ASN A 178 4.65 -4.82 20.04
N SER A 179 5.88 -4.36 20.25
CA SER A 179 6.46 -3.27 19.48
C SER A 179 6.73 -3.67 18.03
N LEU A 180 7.15 -4.91 17.77
CA LEU A 180 7.28 -5.43 16.41
C LEU A 180 5.93 -5.47 15.70
N VAL A 181 4.87 -5.94 16.36
CA VAL A 181 3.50 -5.91 15.79
C VAL A 181 3.08 -4.49 15.44
N ARG A 182 3.32 -3.51 16.32
CA ARG A 182 3.06 -2.09 16.02
C ARG A 182 3.93 -1.55 14.89
N TYR A 183 5.19 -1.98 14.80
CA TYR A 183 6.10 -1.57 13.73
C TYR A 183 5.65 -2.08 12.36
N LEU A 184 5.34 -3.38 12.27
CA LEU A 184 4.87 -4.04 11.06
C LEU A 184 3.50 -3.51 10.61
N SER A 185 2.65 -3.10 11.55
CA SER A 185 1.35 -2.48 11.27
C SER A 185 1.39 -0.96 11.05
N GLY A 186 2.57 -0.34 11.05
CA GLY A 186 2.70 1.10 10.81
C GLY A 186 2.14 1.97 11.94
N ARG A 187 1.94 1.41 13.14
CA ARG A 187 1.37 2.09 14.31
C ARG A 187 2.41 2.79 15.17
N ILE A 188 3.70 2.59 14.92
CA ILE A 188 4.78 3.38 15.54
C ILE A 188 4.87 4.72 14.82
N SER A 189 4.69 5.81 15.57
CA SER A 189 4.73 7.18 15.03
C SER A 189 6.14 7.58 14.59
N ALA A 190 6.26 8.16 13.38
CA ALA A 190 7.50 8.71 12.86
C ALA A 190 8.06 9.86 13.73
N ASN A 191 7.23 10.51 14.55
CA ASN A 191 7.65 11.55 15.48
C ASN A 191 8.57 11.02 16.59
N LEU A 192 8.74 9.69 16.73
CA LEU A 192 9.73 9.10 17.63
C LEU A 192 11.17 9.19 17.09
N ASN A 193 11.36 9.45 15.78
CA ASN A 193 12.69 9.50 15.16
C ASN A 193 13.70 10.43 15.85
N PRO A 194 13.35 11.65 16.31
CA PRO A 194 14.30 12.50 17.04
C PRO A 194 14.83 11.87 18.34
N TYR A 195 14.01 11.08 19.03
CA TYR A 195 14.40 10.37 20.27
C TYR A 195 15.25 9.11 20.00
N LEU A 196 15.26 8.65 18.76
CA LEU A 196 16.09 7.55 18.27
C LEU A 196 17.45 8.05 17.78
N LEU A 197 17.48 9.12 16.98
CA LEU A 197 18.68 9.62 16.29
C LEU A 197 19.47 10.65 17.10
N GLU A 198 18.78 11.52 17.85
CA GLU A 198 19.41 12.65 18.57
C GLU A 198 19.63 12.34 20.06
N GLU A 199 19.40 11.09 20.47
CA GLU A 199 19.48 10.60 21.87
C GLU A 199 18.70 11.45 22.89
N LYS A 200 17.67 12.18 22.44
CA LYS A 200 16.76 12.90 23.33
C LYS A 200 16.05 11.95 24.28
N ILE A 201 15.89 12.37 25.54
CA ILE A 201 15.13 11.63 26.55
C ILE A 201 13.65 11.97 26.38
N LEU A 202 12.82 10.97 26.08
CA LEU A 202 11.38 11.09 26.09
C LEU A 202 10.89 11.07 27.55
N THR A 203 10.38 12.19 28.05
CA THR A 203 9.74 12.26 29.37
C THR A 203 8.24 12.04 29.23
N GLU A 204 7.57 11.63 30.32
CA GLU A 204 6.12 11.43 30.33
C GLU A 204 5.35 12.72 29.97
N GLU A 205 5.83 13.89 30.40
CA GLU A 205 5.23 15.18 30.06
C GLU A 205 5.30 15.49 28.56
N LEU A 206 6.45 15.23 27.93
CA LEU A 206 6.62 15.39 26.48
C LEU A 206 5.77 14.37 25.72
N ALA A 207 5.72 13.13 26.20
CA ALA A 207 4.91 12.07 25.60
C ALA A 207 3.42 12.46 25.57
N ARG A 208 2.86 12.98 26.68
CA ARG A 208 1.47 13.45 26.73
C ARG A 208 1.19 14.60 25.76
N LYS A 209 2.19 15.44 25.46
CA LYS A 209 2.05 16.58 24.56
C LYS A 209 2.17 16.18 23.08
N GLU A 210 3.14 15.34 22.74
CA GLU A 210 3.48 14.98 21.36
C GLU A 210 2.75 13.74 20.85
N PHE A 211 2.30 12.85 21.75
CA PHE A 211 1.67 11.57 21.45
C PHE A 211 0.41 11.35 22.32
N PRO A 212 -0.62 12.20 22.21
CA PRO A 212 -1.75 12.20 23.15
C PRO A 212 -2.58 10.91 23.16
N ASN A 213 -2.47 10.08 22.10
CA ASN A 213 -3.24 8.85 21.93
C ASN A 213 -2.42 7.58 22.24
N SER A 214 -1.18 7.71 22.70
CA SER A 214 -0.29 6.58 22.96
C SER A 214 0.15 6.56 24.43
N PRO A 215 -0.04 5.44 25.16
CA PRO A 215 0.45 5.33 26.52
C PRO A 215 1.98 5.46 26.59
N PHE A 216 2.49 6.13 27.61
CA PHE A 216 3.93 6.37 27.77
C PHE A 216 4.75 5.07 27.77
N TYR A 217 4.28 4.04 28.47
CA TYR A 217 4.97 2.74 28.51
C TYR A 217 5.08 2.06 27.14
N GLU A 218 4.13 2.29 26.22
CA GLU A 218 4.21 1.76 24.84
C GLU A 218 5.27 2.50 24.04
N LEU A 219 5.33 3.82 24.18
CA LEU A 219 6.34 4.65 23.52
C LEU A 219 7.75 4.30 23.99
N GLU A 220 7.93 4.03 25.30
CA GLU A 220 9.21 3.56 25.84
C GLU A 220 9.60 2.19 25.26
N ALA A 221 8.66 1.25 25.22
CA ALA A 221 8.89 -0.07 24.63
C ALA A 221 9.22 0.02 23.13
N ASP A 222 8.52 0.89 22.40
CA ASP A 222 8.74 1.12 20.98
C ASP A 222 10.11 1.75 20.72
N LEU A 223 10.54 2.72 21.51
CA LEU A 223 11.90 3.27 21.43
C LEU A 223 12.97 2.22 21.75
N ALA A 224 12.75 1.38 22.76
CA ALA A 224 13.66 0.28 23.08
C ALA A 224 13.78 -0.71 21.92
N PHE A 225 12.64 -1.08 21.30
CA PHE A 225 12.61 -1.92 20.11
C PHE A 225 13.32 -1.28 18.92
N LEU A 226 13.03 -0.01 18.59
CA LEU A 226 13.66 0.69 17.46
C LEU A 226 15.18 0.78 17.64
N ARG A 227 15.66 1.00 18.86
CA ARG A 227 17.09 1.00 19.19
C ARG A 227 17.72 -0.38 19.04
N TYR A 228 17.00 -1.44 19.42
CA TYR A 228 17.42 -2.82 19.19
C TYR A 228 17.49 -3.12 17.68
N PHE A 229 16.42 -2.81 16.95
CA PHE A 229 16.28 -3.03 15.51
C PHE A 229 17.37 -2.32 14.70
N ASN A 230 17.64 -1.04 15.00
CA ASN A 230 18.71 -0.26 14.34
C ASN A 230 20.11 -0.86 14.53
N LYS A 231 20.33 -1.66 15.58
CA LYS A 231 21.63 -2.31 15.83
C LYS A 231 21.78 -3.62 15.06
N LEU A 232 20.70 -4.31 14.72
CA LEU A 232 20.74 -5.63 14.09
C LEU A 232 21.61 -5.68 12.82
N PRO A 233 21.50 -4.74 11.85
CA PRO A 233 22.31 -4.77 10.63
C PRO A 233 23.80 -4.55 10.89
N THR A 234 24.14 -3.88 12.00
CA THR A 234 25.53 -3.54 12.36
C THR A 234 26.23 -4.64 13.14
N THR A 235 25.51 -5.69 13.54
CA THR A 235 26.10 -6.81 14.26
C THR A 235 26.96 -7.69 13.35
N GLN A 236 27.89 -8.43 13.95
CA GLN A 236 28.71 -9.41 13.23
C GLN A 236 27.95 -10.72 12.95
N PHE A 237 26.77 -10.91 13.54
CA PHE A 237 26.01 -12.15 13.45
C PHE A 237 25.09 -12.12 12.24
N GLU A 238 25.32 -13.03 11.29
CA GLU A 238 24.58 -13.05 10.03
C GLU A 238 23.07 -13.27 10.24
N LYS A 239 22.70 -14.15 11.19
CA LYS A 239 21.29 -14.37 11.58
C LYS A 239 20.57 -13.09 12.01
N SER A 240 21.27 -12.18 12.69
CA SER A 240 20.71 -10.91 13.13
C SER A 240 20.49 -9.94 11.97
N LYS A 241 21.39 -9.93 10.98
CA LYS A 241 21.20 -9.14 9.76
C LYS A 241 20.03 -9.68 8.94
N SER A 242 19.98 -11.00 8.74
CA SER A 242 18.87 -11.67 8.06
C SER A 242 17.52 -11.37 8.74
N LEU A 243 17.48 -11.37 10.08
CA LEU A 243 16.29 -10.96 10.83
C LEU A 243 15.90 -9.50 10.53
N ALA A 244 16.87 -8.58 10.47
CA ALA A 244 16.59 -7.18 10.16
C ALA A 244 15.96 -7.02 8.77
N ASP A 245 16.51 -7.72 7.78
CA ASP A 245 16.01 -7.73 6.40
C ASP A 245 14.60 -8.33 6.33
N LEU A 246 14.35 -9.44 7.03
CA LEU A 246 13.03 -10.08 7.09
C LEU A 246 11.97 -9.19 7.77
N ILE A 247 12.33 -8.48 8.84
CA ILE A 247 11.41 -7.52 9.49
C ILE A 247 11.10 -6.35 8.55
N ALA A 248 12.11 -5.82 7.86
CA ALA A 248 11.91 -4.74 6.89
C ALA A 248 11.03 -5.22 5.71
N LEU A 249 11.29 -6.42 5.21
CA LEU A 249 10.54 -7.02 4.12
C LEU A 249 9.09 -7.32 4.51
N ALA A 250 8.85 -7.86 5.71
CA ALA A 250 7.50 -8.11 6.22
C ALA A 250 6.69 -6.82 6.34
N LYS A 251 7.32 -5.73 6.80
CA LYS A 251 6.69 -4.41 6.84
C LYS A 251 6.33 -3.92 5.44
N HIS A 252 7.26 -4.03 4.49
CA HIS A 252 7.01 -3.68 3.10
C HIS A 252 5.85 -4.50 2.53
N PHE A 253 5.82 -5.82 2.76
CA PHE A 253 4.71 -6.68 2.32
C PHE A 253 3.37 -6.24 2.89
N LEU A 254 3.30 -6.03 4.21
CA LEU A 254 2.04 -5.72 4.90
C LEU A 254 1.50 -4.32 4.59
N LEU A 255 2.37 -3.31 4.43
CA LEU A 255 1.96 -1.90 4.33
C LEU A 255 2.01 -1.33 2.92
N GLU A 256 2.80 -1.92 2.02
CA GLU A 256 3.01 -1.37 0.67
C GLU A 256 2.56 -2.37 -0.39
N LEU A 257 3.12 -3.59 -0.39
CA LEU A 257 2.88 -4.56 -1.46
C LEU A 257 1.47 -5.14 -1.45
N MET A 258 1.06 -5.76 -0.33
CA MET A 258 -0.24 -6.46 -0.23
C MET A 258 -1.42 -5.51 -0.39
N PRO A 259 -1.41 -4.29 0.19
CA PRO A 259 -2.43 -3.29 -0.10
C PRO A 259 -2.60 -3.03 -1.60
N VAL A 260 -1.51 -2.98 -2.38
CA VAL A 260 -1.60 -2.77 -3.83
C VAL A 260 -2.05 -4.04 -4.53
N SER A 261 -1.39 -5.18 -4.29
CA SER A 261 -1.65 -6.42 -5.01
C SER A 261 -3.05 -6.97 -4.71
N LEU A 262 -3.53 -6.89 -3.46
CA LEU A 262 -4.87 -7.34 -3.10
C LEU A 262 -5.96 -6.48 -3.75
N THR A 263 -5.67 -5.32 -4.32
CA THR A 263 -6.69 -4.59 -5.09
C THR A 263 -6.88 -5.14 -6.50
N LYS A 264 -6.02 -6.04 -6.97
CA LYS A 264 -6.09 -6.59 -8.32
C LYS A 264 -6.85 -7.92 -8.30
N GLU A 265 -7.61 -8.18 -9.36
CA GLU A 265 -8.40 -9.40 -9.50
C GLU A 265 -7.74 -10.35 -10.51
N GLY A 266 -7.61 -11.62 -10.14
CA GLY A 266 -7.17 -12.67 -11.04
C GLY A 266 -8.15 -12.85 -12.20
N GLY A 267 -7.62 -13.03 -13.40
CA GLY A 267 -8.38 -13.12 -14.65
C GLY A 267 -8.80 -11.77 -15.23
N ARG A 268 -8.54 -10.66 -14.55
CA ARG A 268 -8.81 -9.29 -15.04
C ARG A 268 -7.57 -8.43 -15.08
N ASN A 269 -6.82 -8.36 -13.98
CA ASN A 269 -5.62 -7.55 -13.86
C ASN A 269 -4.35 -8.37 -14.09
N TYR A 270 -4.39 -9.64 -13.74
CA TYR A 270 -3.30 -10.58 -13.92
C TYR A 270 -3.85 -11.97 -14.19
N GLY A 271 -3.03 -12.86 -14.73
CA GLY A 271 -3.38 -14.26 -14.88
C GLY A 271 -2.25 -15.08 -15.48
N GLN A 272 -2.55 -16.33 -15.84
CA GLN A 272 -1.55 -17.23 -16.40
C GLN A 272 -1.07 -16.76 -17.79
N SER A 273 0.22 -16.94 -18.05
CA SER A 273 0.79 -16.81 -19.39
C SER A 273 0.23 -17.90 -20.32
N THR A 274 -0.04 -17.55 -21.57
CA THR A 274 -0.54 -18.48 -22.60
C THR A 274 0.58 -19.21 -23.34
N GLY A 275 1.84 -18.89 -23.08
CA GLY A 275 2.98 -19.51 -23.74
C GLY A 275 3.41 -20.83 -23.07
N LYS A 276 3.60 -21.90 -23.86
CA LYS A 276 4.04 -23.22 -23.35
C LYS A 276 5.35 -23.16 -22.53
N ALA A 277 6.26 -22.25 -22.88
CA ALA A 277 7.54 -22.09 -22.18
C ALA A 277 7.43 -21.29 -20.86
N GLN A 278 6.28 -20.67 -20.59
CA GLN A 278 6.02 -19.86 -19.40
C GLN A 278 4.79 -20.38 -18.64
N ASN A 279 4.48 -21.67 -18.78
CA ASN A 279 3.31 -22.25 -18.16
C ASN A 279 3.42 -22.13 -16.63
N GLY A 280 2.35 -21.69 -15.97
CA GLY A 280 2.35 -21.38 -14.53
C GLY A 280 2.84 -19.96 -14.17
N LYS A 281 3.51 -19.23 -15.07
CA LYS A 281 3.92 -17.84 -14.84
C LYS A 281 2.71 -16.89 -14.79
N LYS A 282 2.72 -15.93 -13.87
CA LYS A 282 1.76 -14.81 -13.87
C LYS A 282 2.28 -13.64 -14.68
N ILE A 283 1.36 -13.06 -15.44
CA ILE A 283 1.61 -11.89 -16.29
C ILE A 283 0.46 -10.87 -16.12
N PRO A 284 0.72 -9.59 -16.42
CA PRO A 284 -0.33 -8.58 -16.49
C PRO A 284 -1.38 -8.94 -17.55
N TYR A 285 -2.63 -8.58 -17.28
CA TYR A 285 -3.72 -8.66 -18.24
C TYR A 285 -4.18 -7.26 -18.60
N LEU A 286 -4.45 -7.01 -19.88
CA LEU A 286 -4.96 -5.73 -20.40
C LEU A 286 -6.48 -5.56 -20.16
N GLY A 287 -7.12 -6.59 -19.58
CA GLY A 287 -8.55 -6.66 -19.34
C GLY A 287 -8.97 -8.09 -19.02
N VAL A 288 -10.28 -8.34 -19.01
CA VAL A 288 -10.84 -9.66 -18.67
C VAL A 288 -10.34 -10.72 -19.65
N LEU A 289 -9.61 -11.72 -19.12
CA LEU A 289 -9.03 -12.84 -19.84
C LEU A 289 -8.18 -12.44 -21.06
N ASN A 290 -7.53 -11.26 -20.99
CA ASN A 290 -6.73 -10.72 -22.07
C ASN A 290 -5.26 -10.55 -21.64
N PRO A 291 -4.40 -11.57 -21.85
CA PRO A 291 -3.00 -11.52 -21.42
C PRO A 291 -2.21 -10.43 -22.15
N ALA A 292 -1.38 -9.70 -21.41
CA ALA A 292 -0.40 -8.79 -22.00
C ALA A 292 0.82 -9.56 -22.53
N THR A 293 1.65 -8.89 -23.33
CA THR A 293 2.96 -9.43 -23.77
C THR A 293 4.09 -9.05 -22.82
N THR A 294 3.78 -8.32 -21.73
CA THR A 294 4.73 -7.80 -20.75
C THR A 294 4.81 -8.69 -19.51
N GLU A 295 5.76 -8.40 -18.63
CA GLU A 295 5.97 -9.08 -17.35
C GLU A 295 5.92 -8.05 -16.22
N PHE A 296 5.60 -8.48 -14.99
CA PHE A 296 5.69 -7.59 -13.83
C PHE A 296 7.14 -7.17 -13.57
N GLY A 297 7.36 -5.86 -13.42
CA GLY A 297 8.69 -5.30 -13.15
C GLY A 297 9.21 -5.63 -11.75
N TYR A 298 8.31 -5.80 -10.77
CA TYR A 298 8.68 -6.12 -9.39
C TYR A 298 8.45 -7.61 -9.09
N HIS A 299 9.52 -8.31 -8.72
CA HIS A 299 9.47 -9.76 -8.48
C HIS A 299 8.55 -10.15 -7.32
N TRP A 300 8.52 -9.38 -6.22
CA TRP A 300 7.62 -9.69 -5.09
C TRP A 300 6.14 -9.46 -5.42
N GLU A 301 5.84 -8.53 -6.33
CA GLU A 301 4.49 -8.36 -6.86
C GLU A 301 4.08 -9.59 -7.68
N ASN A 302 4.97 -10.09 -8.55
CA ASN A 302 4.72 -11.33 -9.27
C ASN A 302 4.49 -12.51 -8.31
N ALA A 303 5.34 -12.68 -7.29
CA ALA A 303 5.18 -13.70 -6.27
C ALA A 303 3.83 -13.56 -5.51
N SER A 304 3.41 -12.32 -5.20
CA SER A 304 2.10 -12.07 -4.60
C SER A 304 0.96 -12.56 -5.50
N TYR A 305 1.00 -12.26 -6.79
CA TYR A 305 -0.02 -12.74 -7.73
C TYR A 305 -0.01 -14.26 -7.90
N GLN A 306 1.14 -14.93 -7.74
CA GLN A 306 1.21 -16.39 -7.69
C GLN A 306 0.38 -16.94 -6.52
N TYR A 307 0.61 -16.45 -5.30
CA TYR A 307 -0.13 -16.89 -4.12
C TYR A 307 -1.62 -16.51 -4.16
N GLN A 308 -1.95 -15.30 -4.62
CA GLN A 308 -3.36 -14.92 -4.81
C GLN A 308 -4.08 -15.85 -5.80
N TRP A 309 -3.40 -16.21 -6.89
CA TRP A 309 -3.96 -17.16 -7.84
C TRP A 309 -4.16 -18.55 -7.23
N GLY A 310 -3.17 -19.06 -6.51
CA GLY A 310 -3.25 -20.36 -5.84
C GLY A 310 -4.39 -20.45 -4.82
N ALA A 311 -4.67 -19.35 -4.12
CA ALA A 311 -5.78 -19.31 -3.16
C ALA A 311 -7.18 -19.31 -3.82
N ALA A 312 -7.30 -18.71 -5.01
CA ALA A 312 -8.58 -18.48 -5.67
C ALA A 312 -8.97 -19.51 -6.74
N PHE A 313 -7.99 -20.08 -7.44
CA PHE A 313 -8.24 -20.86 -8.65
C PHE A 313 -7.74 -22.29 -8.54
N LYS A 314 -8.49 -23.22 -9.12
CA LYS A 314 -8.10 -24.63 -9.24
C LYS A 314 -6.80 -24.73 -10.05
N PRO A 315 -5.78 -25.47 -9.59
CA PRO A 315 -4.57 -25.69 -10.37
C PRO A 315 -4.88 -26.34 -11.72
N ASP A 316 -4.15 -25.94 -12.75
CA ASP A 316 -4.18 -26.63 -14.03
C ASP A 316 -3.24 -27.84 -14.03
N LYS A 317 -3.46 -28.76 -14.98
CA LYS A 317 -2.68 -29.99 -15.10
C LYS A 317 -1.19 -29.74 -15.31
N ASP A 318 -0.86 -28.72 -16.10
CA ASP A 318 0.52 -28.46 -16.46
C ASP A 318 1.31 -27.91 -15.28
N SER A 319 0.68 -27.08 -14.44
CA SER A 319 1.26 -26.63 -13.18
C SER A 319 1.53 -27.80 -12.23
N VAL A 320 0.64 -28.80 -12.16
CA VAL A 320 0.87 -30.01 -11.35
C VAL A 320 2.02 -30.85 -11.93
N PHE A 321 2.06 -31.02 -13.25
CA PHE A 321 3.17 -31.74 -13.89
C PHE A 321 4.50 -31.00 -13.74
N PHE A 322 4.52 -29.67 -13.76
CA PHE A 322 5.72 -28.89 -13.52
C PHE A 322 6.31 -29.18 -12.14
N VAL A 323 5.49 -29.14 -11.08
CA VAL A 323 5.92 -29.47 -9.72
C VAL A 323 6.40 -30.92 -9.62
N ALA A 324 5.70 -31.86 -10.27
CA ALA A 324 6.12 -33.25 -10.33
C ALA A 324 7.48 -33.43 -11.02
N ASP A 325 7.72 -32.77 -12.15
CA ASP A 325 8.98 -32.88 -12.88
C ASP A 325 10.14 -32.26 -12.07
N PHE A 326 9.89 -31.14 -11.39
CA PHE A 326 10.86 -30.48 -10.52
C PHE A 326 11.27 -31.37 -9.33
N LEU A 327 10.30 -31.89 -8.58
CA LEU A 327 10.56 -32.75 -7.42
C LEU A 327 11.15 -34.10 -7.83
N MET A 328 10.76 -34.66 -8.98
CA MET A 328 11.37 -35.89 -9.50
C MET A 328 12.83 -35.68 -9.89
N ALA A 329 13.18 -34.53 -10.49
CA ALA A 329 14.56 -34.20 -10.82
C ALA A 329 15.43 -34.07 -9.55
N ALA A 330 14.93 -33.40 -8.52
CA ALA A 330 15.60 -33.29 -7.23
C ALA A 330 15.73 -34.66 -6.51
N ALA A 331 14.68 -35.49 -6.52
CA ALA A 331 14.75 -36.85 -5.98
C ALA A 331 15.82 -37.69 -6.68
N ASN A 332 15.87 -37.65 -8.02
CA ASN A 332 16.85 -38.40 -8.82
C ASN A 332 18.29 -38.00 -8.48
N HIS A 333 18.56 -36.73 -8.20
CA HIS A 333 19.88 -36.29 -7.75
C HIS A 333 20.31 -36.99 -6.45
N TYR A 334 19.41 -37.13 -5.47
CA TYR A 334 19.72 -37.86 -4.22
C TYR A 334 19.85 -39.37 -4.41
N ILE A 335 19.07 -39.96 -5.31
CA ILE A 335 19.22 -41.38 -5.68
C ILE A 335 20.61 -41.61 -6.28
N GLU A 336 21.06 -40.73 -7.19
CA GLU A 336 22.36 -40.84 -7.85
C GLU A 336 23.54 -40.59 -6.90
N GLU A 337 23.46 -39.55 -6.06
CA GLU A 337 24.55 -39.18 -5.15
C GLU A 337 24.64 -40.04 -3.89
N LYS A 338 23.48 -40.38 -3.30
CA LYS A 338 23.41 -41.02 -1.97
C LYS A 338 22.91 -42.46 -2.02
N GLY A 339 22.44 -42.95 -3.17
CA GLY A 339 21.91 -44.31 -3.31
C GLY A 339 20.59 -44.54 -2.56
N GLU A 340 19.87 -43.46 -2.24
CA GLU A 340 18.55 -43.53 -1.59
C GLU A 340 17.53 -44.17 -2.55
N LYS A 341 16.47 -44.79 -2.00
CA LYS A 341 15.33 -45.20 -2.84
C LYS A 341 14.43 -44.01 -3.10
N LEU A 342 13.80 -43.96 -4.27
CA LEU A 342 12.86 -42.90 -4.63
C LEU A 342 11.80 -42.65 -3.55
N GLN A 343 11.20 -43.70 -2.98
CA GLN A 343 10.15 -43.56 -1.95
C GLN A 343 10.68 -43.04 -0.59
N GLU A 344 12.00 -43.09 -0.39
CA GLU A 344 12.66 -42.67 0.84
C GLU A 344 13.13 -41.21 0.75
N THR A 345 13.10 -40.58 -0.43
CA THR A 345 13.52 -39.18 -0.57
C THR A 345 12.45 -38.21 -0.05
N ALA A 346 12.90 -37.05 0.42
CA ALA A 346 12.03 -36.01 0.96
C ALA A 346 11.07 -35.45 -0.11
N GLU A 347 11.53 -35.34 -1.36
CA GLU A 347 10.74 -34.82 -2.47
C GLU A 347 9.56 -35.73 -2.83
N TYR A 348 9.76 -37.05 -2.77
CA TYR A 348 8.70 -38.02 -3.01
C TYR A 348 7.61 -37.93 -1.94
N GLN A 349 8.03 -37.88 -0.66
CA GLN A 349 7.13 -37.74 0.49
C GLN A 349 6.38 -36.41 0.45
N CYS A 350 7.07 -35.31 0.12
CA CYS A 350 6.48 -33.99 -0.04
C CYS A 350 5.40 -33.99 -1.12
N PHE A 351 5.67 -34.59 -2.29
CA PHE A 351 4.69 -34.68 -3.37
C PHE A 351 3.45 -35.49 -2.95
N GLU A 352 3.66 -36.64 -2.29
CA GLU A 352 2.57 -37.49 -1.80
C GLU A 352 1.73 -36.78 -0.73
N GLU A 353 2.36 -36.05 0.19
CA GLU A 353 1.67 -35.25 1.19
C GLU A 353 0.86 -34.11 0.57
N LEU A 354 1.42 -33.43 -0.43
CA LEU A 354 0.80 -32.28 -1.09
C LEU A 354 -0.40 -32.69 -1.97
N PHE A 355 -0.25 -33.71 -2.81
CA PHE A 355 -1.26 -34.08 -3.82
C PHE A 355 -2.10 -35.32 -3.44
N GLY A 356 -1.71 -36.05 -2.40
CA GLY A 356 -2.37 -37.30 -1.98
C GLY A 356 -2.21 -38.45 -2.97
N VAL A 357 -1.27 -38.33 -3.92
CA VAL A 357 -0.92 -39.33 -4.92
C VAL A 357 0.58 -39.35 -5.08
N THR A 358 1.13 -40.48 -5.51
CA THR A 358 2.57 -40.61 -5.68
C THR A 358 3.04 -40.01 -7.00
N ILE A 359 4.25 -39.42 -6.98
CA ILE A 359 4.82 -38.69 -8.12
C ILE A 359 5.04 -39.58 -9.35
N ASP A 360 5.32 -40.86 -9.15
CA ASP A 360 5.51 -41.85 -10.22
C ASP A 360 4.21 -42.20 -10.97
N LYS A 361 3.05 -41.92 -10.37
CA LYS A 361 1.72 -42.25 -10.94
C LYS A 361 0.97 -41.03 -11.47
N ILE A 362 1.48 -39.82 -11.28
CA ILE A 362 0.73 -38.59 -11.60
C ILE A 362 0.31 -38.50 -13.07
N ARG A 363 1.05 -39.14 -13.97
CA ARG A 363 0.78 -39.16 -15.42
C ARG A 363 -0.15 -40.29 -15.87
N GLU A 364 -0.59 -41.16 -14.96
CA GLU A 364 -1.59 -42.18 -15.25
C GLU A 364 -2.97 -41.54 -15.48
N GLU A 365 -3.80 -42.19 -16.31
CA GLU A 365 -5.11 -41.68 -16.68
C GLU A 365 -6.02 -41.47 -15.45
N GLY A 366 -6.53 -40.25 -15.28
CA GLY A 366 -7.43 -39.88 -14.18
C GLY A 366 -6.74 -39.59 -12.84
N VAL A 367 -5.41 -39.73 -12.73
CA VAL A 367 -4.68 -39.48 -11.47
C VAL A 367 -4.43 -37.99 -11.26
N VAL A 368 -4.03 -37.25 -12.29
CA VAL A 368 -3.83 -35.80 -12.19
C VAL A 368 -5.12 -35.07 -11.83
N GLU A 369 -6.28 -35.49 -12.34
CA GLU A 369 -7.56 -34.90 -11.98
C GLU A 369 -7.88 -35.08 -10.50
N LYS A 370 -7.62 -36.27 -9.94
CA LYS A 370 -7.77 -36.55 -8.50
C LYS A 370 -6.81 -35.72 -7.67
N ALA A 371 -5.55 -35.59 -8.10
CA ALA A 371 -4.56 -34.76 -7.43
C ALA A 371 -4.99 -33.29 -7.36
N ILE A 372 -5.52 -32.75 -8.46
CA ILE A 372 -6.03 -31.38 -8.52
C ILE A 372 -7.27 -31.22 -7.62
N GLU A 373 -8.17 -32.19 -7.58
CA GLU A 373 -9.33 -32.15 -6.67
C GLU A 373 -8.90 -32.18 -5.20
N ASN A 374 -8.03 -33.12 -4.83
CA ASN A 374 -7.50 -33.25 -3.48
C ASN A 374 -6.85 -31.96 -2.98
N ILE A 375 -6.00 -31.34 -3.81
CA ILE A 375 -5.29 -30.12 -3.40
C ILE A 375 -6.25 -28.93 -3.32
N PHE A 376 -7.21 -28.81 -4.25
CA PHE A 376 -8.16 -27.69 -4.27
C PHE A 376 -9.14 -27.68 -3.10
N GLU A 377 -9.40 -28.84 -2.50
CA GLU A 377 -10.17 -28.94 -1.24
C GLU A 377 -9.40 -28.35 -0.04
N ASN A 378 -8.07 -28.23 -0.12
CA ASN A 378 -7.23 -27.68 0.93
C ASN A 378 -6.48 -26.42 0.44
N PRO A 379 -7.00 -25.21 0.76
CA PRO A 379 -6.41 -23.95 0.32
C PRO A 379 -4.95 -23.73 0.74
N GLU A 380 -4.54 -24.26 1.90
CA GLU A 380 -3.15 -24.15 2.34
C GLU A 380 -2.22 -24.97 1.43
N LYS A 381 -2.63 -26.19 1.06
CA LYS A 381 -1.87 -27.00 0.12
C LYS A 381 -1.80 -26.36 -1.26
N CYS A 382 -2.86 -25.68 -1.71
CA CYS A 382 -2.79 -24.88 -2.94
C CYS A 382 -1.73 -23.79 -2.87
N LEU A 383 -1.60 -23.11 -1.72
CA LEU A 383 -0.54 -22.11 -1.50
C LEU A 383 0.85 -22.74 -1.43
N ASP A 384 0.98 -23.90 -0.77
CA ASP A 384 2.25 -24.64 -0.69
C ASP A 384 2.75 -25.06 -2.07
N MET A 385 1.85 -25.49 -2.97
CA MET A 385 2.20 -25.75 -4.37
C MET A 385 2.73 -24.49 -5.09
N GLN A 386 2.25 -23.29 -4.75
CA GLN A 386 2.73 -22.06 -5.38
C GLN A 386 4.14 -21.67 -4.94
N PHE A 387 4.68 -22.25 -3.86
CA PHE A 387 6.00 -21.90 -3.35
C PHE A 387 7.09 -22.08 -4.42
N GLU A 388 7.13 -23.26 -5.05
CA GLU A 388 8.08 -23.60 -6.11
C GLU A 388 7.88 -22.75 -7.37
N LEU A 389 6.61 -22.49 -7.72
CA LEU A 389 6.27 -21.66 -8.88
C LEU A 389 6.68 -20.19 -8.66
N ALA A 390 6.51 -19.69 -7.44
CA ALA A 390 6.94 -18.34 -7.08
C ALA A 390 8.47 -18.24 -7.15
N GLU A 391 9.21 -19.19 -6.59
CA GLU A 391 10.68 -19.18 -6.63
C GLU A 391 11.21 -19.21 -8.06
N GLN A 392 10.62 -20.01 -8.94
CA GLN A 392 11.02 -20.11 -10.34
C GLN A 392 10.68 -18.87 -11.18
N PHE A 393 9.48 -18.30 -10.99
CA PHE A 393 8.96 -17.27 -11.90
C PHE A 393 9.09 -15.84 -11.39
N ALA A 394 9.14 -15.63 -10.08
CA ALA A 394 9.42 -14.33 -9.49
C ALA A 394 10.93 -14.09 -9.46
N THR A 395 11.46 -13.60 -10.57
CA THR A 395 12.90 -13.40 -10.76
C THR A 395 13.24 -11.92 -10.91
N TYR A 396 14.46 -11.54 -10.55
CA TYR A 396 14.99 -10.18 -10.67
C TYR A 396 16.35 -10.17 -11.36
N ALA A 397 16.68 -9.06 -12.04
CA ALA A 397 17.94 -8.87 -12.75
C ALA A 397 19.02 -8.27 -11.84
#